data_AF-S9ZGK0-F1
#
_entry.id   AF-S9ZGK0-F1
#
_cell.length_a   1.000
_cell.length_b   1.000
_cell.length_c   1.000
_cell.angle_alpha   90.00
_cell.angle_beta   90.00
_cell.angle_gamma   90.00
#
_symmetry.space_group_name_H-M   'P 1'
#
loop_
_entity.id
_entity.type
_entity.pdbx_description
1 polymer ?
#
loop_
_entity_poly.entity_id
_entity_poly.type
_entity_poly.pdbx_seq_one_letter_code
_entity_poly.pdbx_strand_id
1 'polypeptide(L)' 'MAWNLLFSSDIGLLSLFTILFIIGMAIYLWRYARRNMIADEKRAKQG' A
#
# COMPACT_ATOMS: atom_id res chain seq x y z
N MET A 1 -27.44 -15.15 -2.59
CA MET A 1 -26.73 -14.09 -3.33
C MET A 1 -25.38 -13.84 -2.63
N ALA A 2 -24.29 -14.46 -3.10
CA ALA A 2 -22.99 -14.47 -2.40
C ALA A 2 -22.38 -13.08 -2.16
N TRP A 3 -22.76 -12.09 -2.98
CA TRP A 3 -22.40 -10.69 -2.81
C TRP A 3 -22.83 -10.09 -1.46
N ASN A 4 -24.02 -10.45 -0.95
CA ASN A 4 -24.47 -9.98 0.36
C ASN A 4 -23.70 -10.64 1.52
N LEU A 5 -23.17 -11.84 1.34
CA LEU A 5 -22.38 -12.49 2.39
C LEU A 5 -21.00 -11.85 2.56
N LEU A 6 -20.40 -11.38 1.46
CA LEU A 6 -19.08 -10.76 1.45
C LEU A 6 -19.09 -9.31 1.97
N PHE A 7 -20.17 -8.57 1.71
CA PHE A 7 -20.33 -7.19 2.21
C PHE A 7 -21.01 -7.11 3.58
N SER A 8 -21.81 -8.12 3.97
CA SER A 8 -22.60 -8.08 5.21
C SER A 8 -22.02 -8.93 6.36
N SER A 9 -20.96 -9.72 6.11
CA SER A 9 -20.22 -10.40 7.20
C SER A 9 -19.03 -9.56 7.63
N ASP A 10 -18.88 -9.34 8.94
CA ASP A 10 -17.82 -8.55 9.58
C ASP A 10 -16.40 -8.90 9.08
N ILE A 11 -16.19 -10.17 8.75
CA ILE A 11 -14.95 -10.72 8.20
C ILE A 11 -14.63 -10.20 6.79
N GLY A 12 -15.63 -9.99 5.93
CA GLY A 12 -15.42 -9.55 4.55
C GLY A 12 -14.95 -8.10 4.49
N LEU A 13 -15.54 -7.23 5.33
CA LEU A 13 -15.16 -5.82 5.41
C LEU A 13 -13.76 -5.63 6.02
N LEU A 14 -13.42 -6.38 7.07
CA LEU A 14 -12.07 -6.36 7.67
C LEU A 14 -10.98 -6.85 6.70
N SER A 15 -11.27 -7.90 5.93
CA SER A 15 -10.35 -8.40 4.90
C SER A 15 -10.15 -7.37 3.79
N LEU A 16 -11.23 -6.76 3.31
CA LEU A 16 -11.17 -5.70 2.30
C LEU A 16 -10.37 -4.49 2.81
N PHE A 17 -10.61 -4.07 4.06
CA PHE A 17 -9.85 -3.00 4.69
C PHE A 17 -8.36 -3.32 4.77
N THR A 18 -8.02 -4.56 5.15
CA THR A 18 -6.62 -5.01 5.24
C THR A 18 -5.94 -4.98 3.87
N ILE A 19 -6.62 -5.45 2.82
CA ILE A 19 -6.11 -5.41 1.44
C ILE A 19 -5.87 -3.96 1.00
N LEU A 20 -6.84 -3.06 1.23
CA LEU A 20 -6.69 -1.64 0.93
C LEU A 20 -5.55 -0.99 1.71
N PHE A 21 -5.38 -1.36 2.99
CA PHE A 21 -4.30 -0.86 3.84
C PHE A 21 -2.92 -1.30 3.32
N ILE A 22 -2.76 -2.58 2.96
CA ILE A 22 -1.51 -3.11 2.39
C ILE A 22 -1.19 -2.43 1.06
N ILE A 23 -2.18 -2.28 0.17
CA ILE A 23 -2.01 -1.58 -1.12
C ILE A 23 -1.62 -0.12 -0.88
N GLY A 24 -2.29 0.57 0.03
CA GLY A 24 -1.98 1.94 0.41
C GLY A 24 -0.55 2.08 0.96
N MET A 25 -0.13 1.16 1.81
CA MET A 25 1.24 1.10 2.33
C MET A 25 2.26 0.82 1.21
N ALA A 26 1.98 -0.08 0.27
CA ALA A 26 2.87 -0.36 -0.84
C ALA A 26 3.07 0.88 -1.74
N ILE A 27 1.98 1.59 -2.05
CA ILE A 27 2.03 2.85 -2.82
C ILE A 27 2.76 3.93 -2.02
N TYR A 28 2.48 4.05 -0.72
CA TYR A 28 3.14 5.02 0.16
C TYR A 28 4.64 4.77 0.20
N LEU A 29 5.07 3.51 0.38
CA LEU A 29 6.47 3.13 0.43
C LEU A 29 7.14 3.34 -0.91
N TRP A 30 6.48 3.02 -2.03
CA TRP A 30 7.02 3.29 -3.37
C TRP A 30 7.18 4.79 -3.62
N ARG A 31 6.20 5.61 -3.20
CA ARG A 31 6.27 7.06 -3.32
C ARG A 31 7.34 7.67 -2.42
N TYR A 32 7.48 7.15 -1.20
CA TYR A 32 8.50 7.56 -0.24
C TYR A 32 9.89 7.14 -0.71
N ALA A 33 10.06 5.90 -1.15
CA ALA A 33 11.29 5.38 -1.73
C ALA A 33 11.66 6.18 -2.99
N ARG A 34 10.73 6.48 -3.90
CA ARG A 34 11.03 7.32 -5.07
C ARG A 34 11.45 8.74 -4.67
N ARG A 35 10.83 9.32 -3.64
CA ARG A 35 11.21 10.64 -3.12
C ARG A 35 12.57 10.63 -2.41
N ASN A 36 12.89 9.59 -1.66
CA ASN A 36 14.16 9.45 -0.95
C ASN A 36 15.30 8.91 -1.81
N MET A 37 15.03 8.04 -2.78
CA MET A 37 16.01 7.58 -3.77
C MET A 37 16.49 8.74 -4.64
N ILE A 38 15.66 9.75 -4.92
CA ILE A 38 16.14 10.99 -5.55
C ILE A 38 17.15 11.75 -4.65
N ALA A 39 17.04 11.60 -3.33
CA ALA A 39 18.01 12.15 -2.39
C ALA A 39 19.29 11.28 -2.28
N ASP A 40 19.17 9.95 -2.37
CA ASP A 40 20.30 9.01 -2.35
C ASP A 40 21.05 8.89 -3.69
N GLU A 41 20.39 9.02 -4.84
CA GLU A 41 21.06 9.04 -6.15
C GLU A 41 21.99 10.26 -6.28
N LYS A 42 21.69 11.38 -5.62
CA LYS A 42 22.63 12.52 -5.53
C LYS A 42 23.87 12.21 -4.69
N ARG A 43 23.78 11.29 -3.74
CA ARG A 43 24.91 10.88 -2.87
C ARG A 43 25.71 9.72 -3.46
N ALA A 44 25.04 8.75 -4.08
CA ALA A 44 25.69 7.58 -4.70
C ALA A 44 26.40 7.91 -6.03
N LYS A 45 26.00 8.98 -6.73
CA LYS A 45 26.64 9.42 -7.99
C LYS A 45 27.80 10.41 -7.78
N GLN A 46 28.14 10.74 -6.53
CA GLN A 46 29.24 11.62 -6.14
C GLN A 46 30.35 10.88 -5.37
N GLY A 47 30.25 9.55 -5.24
CA GLY A 47 31.33 8.68 -4.74
C GLY A 47 32.17 8.15 -5.89
#